data_AF-A0A6M0V6Z9-F1
#
_entry.id   AF-A0A6M0V6Z9-F1
#
_cell.length_a   1.000
_cell.length_b   1.000
_cell.length_c   1.000
_cell.angle_alpha   90.00
_cell.angle_beta   90.00
_cell.angle_gamma   90.00
#
_symmetry.space_group_name_H-M   'P 1'
#
loop_
_entity.id
_entity.type
_entity.pdbx_description
1 polymer ?
#
loop_
_entity_poly.entity_id
_entity_poly.type
_entity_poly.pdbx_seq_one_letter_code
_entity_poly.pdbx_strand_id
1 'polypeptide(L)'
;MDKNLEIIQQIFQEAIRLDCLQDQNIEVNYHSGSKRLRVEIAYQGNPTFNDGLSRSYSVSVKNSDLLNKVLCEIKALEIIDDDLLGD
;
A
#
# COMPACT_ATOMS: atom_id res chain seq x y z
N MET A 1 14.08 1.21 17.03
CA MET A 1 14.08 0.38 15.81
C MET A 1 12.85 -0.51 15.79
N ASP A 2 12.50 -1.06 16.96
CA ASP A 2 11.31 -1.91 17.18
C ASP A 2 10.00 -1.26 16.69
N LYS A 3 9.73 0.01 17.05
CA LYS A 3 8.57 0.74 16.55
C LYS A 3 8.51 0.86 15.02
N ASN A 4 9.65 1.03 14.34
CA ASN A 4 9.67 1.10 12.88
C ASN A 4 9.46 -0.28 12.27
N LEU A 5 9.99 -1.33 12.90
CA LEU A 5 9.76 -2.71 12.48
C LEU A 5 8.27 -3.07 12.60
N GLU A 6 7.61 -2.67 13.67
CA GLU A 6 6.16 -2.83 13.85
C GLU A 6 5.36 -2.15 12.74
N ILE A 7 5.71 -0.90 12.38
CA ILE A 7 5.04 -0.19 11.28
C ILE A 7 5.27 -0.92 9.94
N ILE A 8 6.49 -1.38 9.68
CA ILE A 8 6.83 -2.12 8.46
C ILE A 8 6.04 -3.44 8.40
N GLN A 9 5.95 -4.18 9.51
CA GLN A 9 5.16 -5.41 9.59
C GLN A 9 3.68 -5.15 9.30
N GLN A 10 3.12 -4.06 9.84
CA GLN A 10 1.75 -3.65 9.53
C GLN A 10 1.56 -3.31 8.05
N ILE A 11 2.53 -2.62 7.42
CA ILE A 11 2.50 -2.35 5.97
C ILE A 11 2.41 -3.66 5.17
N PHE A 12 3.25 -4.64 5.49
CA PHE A 12 3.19 -5.95 4.82
C PHE A 12 1.86 -6.65 5.05
N GLN A 13 1.35 -6.67 6.30
CA GLN A 13 0.10 -7.32 6.64
C GLN A 13 -1.09 -6.72 5.90
N GLU A 14 -1.22 -5.39 5.89
CA GLU A 14 -2.33 -4.71 5.21
C GLU A 14 -2.24 -4.86 3.69
N ALA A 15 -1.04 -4.77 3.11
CA ALA A 15 -0.85 -4.97 1.67
C ALA A 15 -1.29 -6.39 1.24
N ILE A 16 -0.84 -7.42 1.96
CA ILE A 16 -1.24 -8.82 1.70
C ILE A 16 -2.75 -9.00 1.90
N ARG A 17 -3.32 -8.39 2.95
CA ARG A 17 -4.76 -8.47 3.21
C ARG A 17 -5.57 -7.86 2.07
N LEU A 18 -5.19 -6.68 1.59
CA LEU A 18 -5.88 -6.01 0.49
C LEU A 18 -5.74 -6.79 -0.83
N ASP A 19 -4.54 -7.25 -1.17
CA ASP A 19 -4.29 -8.10 -2.34
C ASP A 19 -5.10 -9.41 -2.31
N CYS A 20 -5.34 -9.98 -1.12
CA CYS A 20 -6.17 -11.17 -0.96
C CYS A 20 -7.70 -10.90 -1.01
N LEU A 21 -8.14 -9.69 -0.67
CA LEU A 21 -9.56 -9.35 -0.52
C LEU A 21 -10.11 -8.51 -1.69
N GLN A 22 -9.24 -7.81 -2.40
CA GLN A 22 -9.58 -6.87 -3.47
C GLN A 22 -8.73 -7.21 -4.70
N ASP A 23 -9.22 -6.88 -5.89
CA ASP A 23 -8.44 -6.98 -7.14
C ASP A 23 -7.45 -5.81 -7.27
N GLN A 24 -6.62 -5.63 -6.24
CA GLN A 24 -5.67 -4.53 -6.13
C GLN A 24 -4.27 -5.08 -6.00
N ASN A 25 -3.43 -4.79 -6.99
CA ASN A 25 -2.06 -5.27 -7.02
C ASN A 25 -1.16 -4.35 -6.17
N ILE A 26 -0.74 -4.86 -5.00
CA ILE A 26 0.15 -4.16 -4.07
C ILE A 26 1.43 -4.96 -3.86
N GLU A 27 2.57 -4.38 -4.20
CA GLU A 27 3.88 -4.97 -3.96
C GLU A 27 4.63 -4.23 -2.84
N VAL A 28 5.14 -4.99 -1.87
CA VAL A 28 5.98 -4.45 -0.78
C VAL A 28 7.33 -5.15 -0.79
N ASN A 29 8.41 -4.39 -0.94
CA ASN A 29 9.77 -4.89 -1.10
C ASN A 29 10.74 -4.21 -0.12
N TYR A 30 11.52 -4.99 0.63
CA TYR A 30 12.58 -4.47 1.48
C TYR A 30 13.96 -4.60 0.82
N HIS A 31 14.57 -3.46 0.50
CA HIS A 31 15.92 -3.39 -0.04
C HIS A 31 16.95 -3.25 1.08
N SER A 32 17.54 -4.37 1.51
CA SER A 32 18.51 -4.41 2.61
C SER A 32 19.76 -3.56 2.36
N GLY A 33 20.25 -3.50 1.12
CA GLY A 33 21.43 -2.71 0.74
C GLY A 33 21.26 -1.21 0.94
N SER A 34 20.06 -0.67 0.69
CA SER A 34 19.75 0.76 0.89
C SER A 34 18.97 1.05 2.16
N LYS A 35 18.55 0.01 2.90
CA LYS A 35 17.67 0.08 4.08
C LYS A 35 16.39 0.86 3.77
N ARG A 36 15.76 0.52 2.64
CA ARG A 36 14.53 1.16 2.17
C ARG A 36 13.41 0.14 2.01
N LEU A 37 12.20 0.56 2.36
CA LEU A 37 10.97 -0.12 2.00
C LEU A 37 10.45 0.54 0.72
N ARG A 38 10.17 -0.28 -0.30
CA ARG A 38 9.47 0.13 -1.50
C ARG A 38 8.05 -0.44 -1.43
N VAL A 39 7.07 0.40 -1.69
CA VAL A 39 5.66 0.01 -1.78
C VAL A 39 5.15 0.50 -3.11
N GLU A 40 4.51 -0.38 -3.87
CA GLU A 40 3.93 -0.08 -5.16
C GLU A 40 2.47 -0.54 -5.15
N ILE A 41 1.57 0.34 -5.60
CA ILE A 41 0.13 0.10 -5.64
C ILE A 41 -0.31 0.38 -7.08
N ALA A 42 -0.80 -0.63 -7.79
CA ALA A 42 -1.39 -0.47 -9.10
C ALA A 42 -2.92 -0.44 -8.97
N TYR A 43 -3.55 0.57 -9.56
CA TYR A 43 -5.01 0.66 -9.59
C TYR A 43 -5.54 -0.15 -10.77
N GLN A 44 -6.33 -1.18 -10.50
CA GLN A 44 -7.13 -1.86 -11.53
C GLN A 44 -8.59 -1.41 -11.36
N GLY A 45 -9.02 -0.44 -12.16
CA GLY A 45 -10.38 0.10 -12.10
C GLY A 45 -10.77 0.95 -13.31
N ASN A 46 -11.58 0.36 -14.19
CA ASN A 46 -12.36 0.86 -15.35
C ASN A 46 -11.61 1.65 -16.48
N PRO A 47 -11.74 1.24 -17.76
CA PRO A 47 -10.82 1.55 -18.86
C PRO A 47 -11.10 2.89 -19.56
N THR A 48 -11.64 3.88 -18.84
CA THR A 48 -12.00 5.17 -19.47
C THR A 48 -11.00 6.28 -19.22
N PHE A 49 -10.08 6.18 -18.24
CA PHE A 49 -9.00 7.17 -18.13
C PHE A 49 -7.68 6.73 -17.44
N ASN A 50 -7.59 5.55 -16.80
CA ASN A 50 -6.38 5.12 -16.09
C ASN A 50 -5.95 3.69 -16.45
N ASP A 51 -5.39 3.53 -17.65
CA ASP A 51 -4.73 2.30 -18.09
C ASP A 51 -3.32 2.23 -17.44
N GLY A 52 -3.17 1.48 -16.34
CA GLY A 52 -1.84 1.13 -15.80
C GLY A 52 -1.14 2.19 -14.94
N LEU A 53 -1.87 3.05 -14.22
CA LEU A 53 -1.28 3.99 -13.26
C LEU A 53 -0.90 3.28 -11.95
N SER A 54 0.40 3.27 -11.66
CA SER A 54 0.97 2.82 -10.39
C SER A 54 1.42 4.00 -9.53
N ARG A 55 1.15 3.95 -8.23
CA ARG A 55 1.79 4.82 -7.24
C ARG A 55 2.88 4.03 -6.53
N SER A 56 4.09 4.58 -6.47
CA SER A 56 5.20 3.97 -5.74
C SER A 56 5.81 4.90 -4.71
N TYR A 57 6.16 4.34 -3.56
CA TYR A 57 6.90 5.00 -2.50
C TYR A 57 8.23 4.27 -2.31
N SER A 58 9.27 5.04 -2.04
CA SER A 58 10.53 4.51 -1.57
C SER A 58 10.87 5.27 -0.30
N VAL A 59 10.91 4.57 0.84
CA VAL A 59 11.06 5.18 2.17
C VAL A 59 12.18 4.52 2.94
N SER A 60 13.00 5.33 3.63
CA SER A 60 14.00 4.80 4.56
C SER A 60 13.32 4.12 5.74
N VAL A 61 13.76 2.92 6.12
CA VAL A 61 13.22 2.18 7.28
C VAL A 61 13.49 2.88 8.62
N LYS A 62 14.32 3.93 8.62
CA LYS A 62 14.57 4.77 9.80
C LYS A 62 13.58 5.92 9.95
N ASN A 63 12.83 6.26 8.90
CA ASN A 63 11.91 7.40 8.90
C ASN A 63 10.50 6.96 9.28
N SER A 64 10.19 7.02 10.58
CA SER A 64 8.89 6.64 11.15
C SER A 64 7.73 7.43 10.55
N ASP A 65 7.92 8.72 10.29
CA ASP A 65 6.84 9.61 9.85
C ASP A 65 6.39 9.25 8.44
N LEU A 66 7.35 8.99 7.55
CA LEU A 66 7.04 8.56 6.19
C LEU A 66 6.52 7.12 6.15
N LEU A 67 7.01 6.23 7.02
CA LEU A 67 6.45 4.87 7.14
C LEU A 67 4.98 4.91 7.57
N ASN A 68 4.63 5.75 8.56
CA ASN A 68 3.24 5.92 8.99
C ASN A 68 2.38 6.54 7.88
N LYS A 69 2.88 7.50 7.10
CA LYS A 69 2.15 8.02 5.93
C LYS A 69 1.82 6.93 4.92
N VAL A 70 2.81 6.09 4.59
CA VAL A 70 2.58 4.94 3.69
C VAL A 70 1.55 3.98 4.26
N LEU A 71 1.63 3.65 5.56
CA LEU A 71 0.64 2.78 6.22
C LEU A 71 -0.77 3.38 6.17
N CYS A 72 -0.92 4.68 6.43
CA CYS A 72 -2.20 5.37 6.33
C CYS A 72 -2.76 5.34 4.90
N GLU A 73 -1.90 5.54 3.89
CA GLU A 73 -2.33 5.49 2.48
C GLU A 73 -2.79 4.09 2.09
N ILE A 74 -2.10 3.03 2.52
CA ILE A 74 -2.51 1.64 2.28
C ILE A 74 -3.88 1.38 2.95
N LYS A 75 -4.04 1.75 4.23
CA LYS A 75 -5.32 1.55 4.94
C LYS A 75 -6.47 2.33 4.31
N ALA A 76 -6.20 3.48 3.70
CA ALA A 76 -7.22 4.28 3.02
C ALA A 76 -7.66 3.69 1.66
N LEU A 77 -6.96 2.68 1.14
CA LEU A 77 -7.41 1.92 -0.03
C LEU A 77 -8.61 1.02 0.29
N GLU A 78 -8.88 0.78 1.57
CA GLU A 78 -10.08 0.08 2.04
C GLU A 78 -11.31 0.98 1.83
N ILE A 79 -11.73 1.11 0.57
CA ILE A 79 -13.04 1.60 0.17
C ILE A 79 -13.74 0.43 -0.49
N ILE A 80 -14.56 -0.28 0.29
CA ILE A 80 -15.64 -1.08 -0.26
C ILE A 80 -16.90 -0.50 0.35
N ASP A 81 -17.64 0.26 -0.45
CA ASP A 81 -19.03 -0.10 -0.67
C ASP A 81 -19.49 0.45 -2.02
N ASP A 82 -19.65 -0.51 -2.94
CA ASP A 82 -20.44 -0.44 -4.17
C ASP A 82 -21.96 -0.47 -3.84
N ASP A 83 -22.34 -0.32 -2.56
CA ASP A 83 -23.72 -0.21 -2.06
C ASP A 83 -24.34 1.20 -2.27
N LEU A 84 -23.73 2.07 -3.10
CA LEU A 84 -24.22 3.41 -3.41
C LEU A 84 -24.92 3.54 -4.79
N LEU A 85 -25.09 2.44 -5.52
CA LEU A 85 -25.81 2.42 -6.81
C LEU A 85 -26.77 1.22 -6.94
N GLY A 86 -27.56 0.91 -5.91
CA GLY A 86 -28.47 -0.23 -5.96
C GLY A 86 -29.57 -0.31 -4.91
N ASP A 87 -30.34 0.75 -4.73
CA ASP A 87 -31.82 0.67 -4.61
C ASP A 87 -32.47 1.99 -5.05
#